data_AF-A0A1B6KAP3-F1
#
_entry.id   AF-A0A1B6KAP3-F1
#
_cell.length_a   1.000
_cell.length_b   1.000
_cell.length_c   1.000
_cell.angle_alpha   90.00
_cell.angle_beta   90.00
_cell.angle_gamma   90.00
#
_symmetry.space_group_name_H-M   'P 1'
#
loop_
_entity.id
_entity.type
_entity.pdbx_description
1 polymer ?
#
loop_
_entity_poly.entity_id
_entity_poly.type
_entity_poly.pdbx_seq_one_letter_code
_entity_poly.pdbx_strand_id
1 'polypeptide(L)'
;ESRVSVEGRPVGDGLGLLYKLEADKKRKLPRVYLGPDTETRLPTVEMGVVLTLDPRTGQLRNCQEHTVYIKENTRDIQSPIAFKRSYSLEQEEPVPPSEGDPLPSVDNLPILNQQEADKVFYVTFLKDCGDNDICESELSVVASLLLPTTGENKSSWELMLGQHTEVRLNITAHNLQESAYEAQLFVSHPVSLSYIGQSKAQEKKSNMWDGWEDEGKQLTCN
;
A
#
# COMPACT_ATOMS: atom_id res chain seq x y z
N GLU A 1 17.44 -3.28 2.15
CA GLU A 1 18.01 -4.46 1.45
C GLU A 1 17.63 -5.74 2.20
N SER A 2 17.13 -6.78 1.53
CA SER A 2 16.89 -8.09 2.16
C SER A 2 17.97 -9.08 1.71
N ARG A 3 18.78 -9.57 2.66
CA ARG A 3 19.87 -10.52 2.38
C ARG A 3 19.42 -11.96 2.62
N VAL A 4 19.99 -12.89 1.88
CA VAL A 4 20.00 -14.33 2.19
C VAL A 4 21.44 -14.72 2.39
N SER A 5 21.74 -15.42 3.47
CA SER A 5 23.02 -16.09 3.67
C SER A 5 22.83 -17.58 3.41
N VAL A 6 23.66 -18.13 2.53
CA VAL A 6 23.75 -19.58 2.36
C VAL A 6 24.95 -20.05 3.17
N GLU A 7 24.69 -20.88 4.17
CA GLU A 7 25.71 -21.54 4.97
C GLU A 7 25.62 -23.04 4.70
N GLY A 8 26.70 -23.63 4.20
CA GLY A 8 26.74 -25.04 3.81
C GLY A 8 28.04 -25.40 3.11
N ARG A 9 28.32 -26.70 2.96
CA ARG A 9 29.43 -27.15 2.10
C ARG A 9 29.07 -26.86 0.63
N PRO A 10 29.98 -26.28 -0.17
CA PRO A 10 29.71 -26.01 -1.57
C PRO A 10 29.44 -27.33 -2.32
N VAL A 11 28.31 -27.37 -3.02
CA VAL A 11 27.92 -28.47 -3.91
C VAL A 11 28.40 -28.10 -5.32
N GLY A 12 29.52 -28.68 -5.76
CA GLY A 12 30.08 -28.43 -7.11
C GLY A 12 30.41 -26.95 -7.40
N ASP A 13 30.20 -26.54 -8.67
CA ASP A 13 30.54 -25.20 -9.18
C ASP A 13 29.46 -24.13 -8.92
N GLY A 14 28.29 -24.50 -8.37
CA GLY A 14 27.20 -23.58 -8.05
C GLY A 14 25.90 -24.26 -7.63
N LEU A 15 24.96 -23.49 -7.06
CA LEU A 15 23.66 -23.98 -6.58
C LEU A 15 22.50 -23.28 -7.31
N GLY A 16 21.65 -24.05 -7.99
CA GLY A 16 20.44 -23.57 -8.65
C GLY A 16 19.27 -23.40 -7.68
N LEU A 17 18.62 -22.23 -7.72
CA LEU A 17 17.44 -21.91 -6.93
C LEU A 17 16.35 -21.32 -7.83
N LEU A 18 15.12 -21.74 -7.64
CA LEU A 18 13.97 -21.01 -8.14
C LEU A 18 13.58 -19.94 -7.11
N TYR A 19 13.62 -18.69 -7.55
CA TYR A 19 13.27 -17.51 -6.76
C TYR A 19 11.88 -17.03 -7.15
N LYS A 20 11.09 -16.66 -6.14
CA LYS A 20 9.80 -16.03 -6.29
C LYS A 20 9.68 -14.81 -5.38
N LEU A 21 9.25 -13.68 -5.93
CA LEU A 21 8.94 -12.47 -5.19
C LEU A 21 7.49 -12.06 -5.46
N GLU A 22 6.70 -12.00 -4.40
CA GLU A 22 5.29 -11.61 -4.41
C GLU A 22 5.14 -10.29 -3.66
N ALA A 23 4.56 -9.28 -4.32
CA ALA A 23 4.30 -7.98 -3.75
C ALA A 23 2.86 -7.87 -3.19
N ASP A 24 2.75 -7.18 -2.06
CA ASP A 24 1.48 -6.87 -1.38
C ASP A 24 0.62 -8.12 -1.06
N LYS A 25 1.28 -9.24 -0.71
CA LYS A 25 0.68 -10.57 -0.53
C LYS A 25 -0.52 -10.61 0.43
N LYS A 26 -0.57 -9.68 1.39
CA LYS A 26 -1.68 -9.60 2.36
C LYS A 26 -2.99 -9.09 1.74
N ARG A 27 -2.97 -8.54 0.52
CA ARG A 27 -4.13 -7.94 -0.15
C ARG A 27 -4.63 -8.80 -1.30
N LYS A 28 -5.96 -8.86 -1.45
CA LYS A 28 -6.60 -9.47 -2.64
C LYS A 28 -6.32 -8.68 -3.91
N LEU A 29 -6.21 -7.36 -3.79
CA LEU A 29 -5.88 -6.43 -4.88
C LEU A 29 -4.55 -5.74 -4.54
N PRO A 30 -3.42 -6.24 -5.09
CA PRO A 30 -2.11 -5.65 -4.87
C PRO A 30 -2.03 -4.22 -5.42
N ARG A 31 -1.48 -3.31 -4.62
CA ARG A 31 -1.28 -1.89 -4.97
C ARG A 31 -0.11 -1.66 -5.92
N VAL A 32 0.79 -2.62 -6.03
CA VAL A 32 2.00 -2.52 -6.84
C VAL A 32 2.11 -3.67 -7.83
N TYR A 33 2.98 -3.50 -8.82
CA TYR A 33 3.40 -4.53 -9.76
C TYR A 33 4.92 -4.49 -9.95
N LEU A 34 5.51 -5.62 -10.33
CA LEU A 34 6.94 -5.76 -10.59
C LEU A 34 7.19 -5.69 -12.11
N GLY A 35 8.11 -4.82 -12.52
CA GLY A 35 8.48 -4.60 -13.92
C GLY A 35 9.88 -5.13 -14.25
N PRO A 36 10.22 -5.26 -15.55
CA PRO A 36 10.05 -4.17 -16.53
C PRO A 36 8.77 -4.21 -17.37
N ASP A 37 8.02 -5.31 -17.40
CA ASP A 37 6.80 -5.41 -18.21
C ASP A 37 5.62 -4.65 -17.57
N THR A 38 5.25 -3.52 -18.18
CA THR A 38 4.15 -2.67 -17.75
C THR A 38 2.78 -3.09 -18.31
N GLU A 39 2.72 -4.06 -19.23
CA GLU A 39 1.46 -4.50 -19.86
C GLU A 39 0.70 -5.46 -18.95
N THR A 40 1.38 -6.49 -18.43
CA THR A 40 0.74 -7.51 -17.59
C THR A 40 0.52 -7.04 -16.15
N ARG A 41 1.29 -6.04 -15.69
CA ARG A 41 1.20 -5.43 -14.34
C ARG A 41 1.09 -6.47 -13.22
N LEU A 42 1.93 -7.51 -13.30
CA LEU A 42 1.88 -8.63 -12.36
C LEU A 42 2.49 -8.27 -10.99
N PRO A 43 1.87 -8.70 -9.88
CA PRO A 43 2.39 -8.50 -8.53
C PRO A 43 3.43 -9.56 -8.14
N THR A 44 3.85 -10.41 -9.07
CA THR A 44 4.74 -11.54 -8.81
C THR A 44 5.78 -11.66 -9.91
N VAL A 45 7.02 -11.98 -9.54
CA VAL A 45 8.09 -12.39 -10.45
C VAL A 45 8.67 -13.73 -10.00
N GLU A 46 8.95 -14.62 -10.96
CA GLU A 46 9.57 -15.92 -10.74
C GLU A 46 10.76 -16.07 -11.69
N MET A 47 11.92 -16.50 -11.19
CA MET A 47 13.11 -16.71 -12.01
C MET A 47 14.07 -17.73 -11.40
N GLY A 48 14.83 -18.42 -12.26
CA GLY A 48 15.96 -19.25 -11.84
C GLY A 48 17.17 -18.39 -11.47
N VAL A 49 17.86 -18.74 -10.40
CA VAL A 49 19.04 -18.03 -9.88
C VAL A 49 20.11 -19.05 -9.54
N VAL A 50 21.31 -18.86 -10.09
CA VAL A 50 22.46 -19.72 -9.78
C VAL A 50 23.37 -18.98 -8.81
N LEU A 51 23.64 -19.57 -7.65
CA LEU A 51 24.62 -19.07 -6.70
C LEU A 51 26.01 -19.54 -7.11
N THR A 52 26.94 -18.60 -7.26
CA THR A 52 28.34 -18.87 -7.58
C THR A 52 29.26 -18.33 -6.48
N LEU A 53 30.47 -18.89 -6.40
CA LEU A 53 31.47 -18.48 -5.41
C LEU A 53 31.92 -17.03 -5.70
N ASP A 54 31.66 -16.13 -4.76
CA ASP A 54 32.18 -14.76 -4.80
C ASP A 54 33.69 -14.80 -4.49
N PRO A 55 34.57 -14.41 -5.43
CA PRO A 55 36.03 -14.46 -5.23
C PRO A 55 36.53 -13.60 -4.06
N ARG A 56 35.75 -12.60 -3.64
CA ARG A 56 36.13 -11.66 -2.58
C ARG A 56 35.82 -12.19 -1.19
N THR A 57 34.74 -12.96 -1.06
CA THR A 57 34.22 -13.41 0.24
C THR A 57 34.32 -14.92 0.44
N GLY A 58 34.55 -15.68 -0.63
CA GLY A 58 34.54 -17.15 -0.61
C GLY A 58 33.16 -17.74 -0.35
N GLN A 59 32.09 -16.94 -0.42
CA GLN A 59 30.71 -17.36 -0.17
C GLN A 59 29.92 -17.46 -1.48
N LEU A 60 28.97 -18.40 -1.53
CA LEU A 60 28.00 -18.49 -2.62
C LEU A 60 27.04 -17.30 -2.55
N ARG A 61 27.03 -16.42 -3.57
CA ARG A 61 26.19 -15.21 -3.57
C ARG A 61 25.69 -14.86 -4.98
N ASN A 62 24.41 -14.48 -5.06
CA ASN A 62 23.83 -13.84 -6.24
C ASN A 62 22.85 -12.75 -5.75
N CYS A 63 22.84 -11.58 -6.39
CA CYS A 63 21.95 -10.47 -6.07
C CYS A 63 21.13 -10.11 -7.31
N GLN A 64 19.82 -9.96 -7.11
CA GLN A 64 18.86 -9.56 -8.14
C GLN A 64 18.24 -8.22 -7.75
N GLU A 65 18.07 -7.35 -8.74
CA GLU A 65 17.43 -6.04 -8.57
C GLU A 65 16.08 -6.05 -9.27
N HIS A 66 15.06 -5.52 -8.60
CA HIS A 66 13.69 -5.46 -9.13
C HIS A 66 13.13 -4.06 -8.97
N THR A 67 12.54 -3.55 -10.05
CA THR A 67 11.82 -2.28 -10.03
C THR A 67 10.34 -2.53 -9.75
N VAL A 68 9.81 -1.84 -8.75
CA VAL A 68 8.42 -1.94 -8.34
C VAL A 68 7.69 -0.64 -8.66
N TYR A 69 6.51 -0.77 -9.26
CA TYR A 69 5.68 0.35 -9.68
C TYR A 69 4.35 0.35 -8.92
N ILE A 70 3.86 1.54 -8.57
CA ILE A 70 2.56 1.73 -7.91
C ILE A 70 1.48 1.80 -8.99
N LYS A 71 0.35 1.11 -8.76
CA LYS A 71 -0.81 1.18 -9.65
C LYS A 71 -1.53 2.51 -9.50
N GLU A 72 -2.06 2.99 -10.61
CA GLU A 72 -2.94 4.16 -10.64
C GLU A 72 -4.12 4.00 -9.68
N ASN A 73 -4.58 5.11 -9.07
CA ASN A 73 -5.68 5.15 -8.11
C ASN A 73 -5.48 4.33 -6.83
N THR A 74 -4.21 4.04 -6.46
CA THR A 74 -3.91 3.49 -5.14
C THR A 74 -4.21 4.54 -4.08
N ARG A 75 -5.33 4.38 -3.35
CA ARG A 75 -5.72 5.25 -2.23
C ARG A 75 -4.80 5.05 -1.03
N ASP A 76 -4.66 3.79 -0.62
CA ASP A 76 -3.89 3.41 0.56
C ASP A 76 -2.38 3.49 0.29
N ILE A 77 -1.81 4.65 0.58
CA ILE A 77 -0.37 4.94 0.56
C ILE A 77 0.21 5.08 1.97
N GLN A 78 -0.56 4.68 2.99
CA GLN A 78 -0.14 4.78 4.40
C GLN A 78 0.41 3.47 4.93
N SER A 79 -0.21 2.35 4.55
CA SER A 79 0.17 1.05 5.08
C SER A 79 1.36 0.45 4.33
N PRO A 80 2.35 -0.13 5.05
CA PRO A 80 3.53 -0.72 4.41
C PRO A 80 3.14 -1.81 3.39
N ILE A 81 3.88 -1.90 2.29
CA ILE A 81 3.73 -2.98 1.31
C ILE A 81 4.51 -4.18 1.81
N ALA A 82 3.82 -5.30 1.99
CA ALA A 82 4.43 -6.56 2.40
C ALA A 82 4.91 -7.34 1.18
N PHE A 83 6.21 -7.56 1.06
CA PHE A 83 6.81 -8.41 0.04
C PHE A 83 7.13 -9.77 0.64
N LYS A 84 6.67 -10.86 0.00
CA LYS A 84 7.11 -12.21 0.32
C LYS A 84 8.13 -12.67 -0.71
N ARG A 85 9.29 -13.08 -0.22
CA ARG A 85 10.33 -13.74 -0.98
C ARG A 85 10.33 -15.22 -0.63
N SER A 86 10.38 -16.06 -1.65
CA SER A 86 10.37 -17.52 -1.55
C SER A 86 11.48 -18.11 -2.40
N TYR A 87 12.17 -19.12 -1.88
CA TYR A 87 13.17 -19.91 -2.60
C TYR A 87 12.79 -21.38 -2.60
N SER A 88 13.04 -22.08 -3.71
CA SER A 88 13.04 -23.54 -3.78
C SER A 88 14.28 -24.04 -4.50
N LEU A 89 14.73 -25.24 -4.16
CA LEU A 89 15.89 -25.85 -4.80
C LEU A 89 15.49 -26.35 -6.19
N GLU A 90 16.31 -26.05 -7.19
CA GLU A 90 16.23 -26.68 -8.49
C GLU A 90 17.07 -27.97 -8.43
N GLN A 91 16.47 -29.05 -7.92
CA GLN A 91 17.10 -30.35 -7.77
C GLN A 91 16.20 -31.45 -8.32
N GLU A 92 16.80 -32.52 -8.83
CA GLU A 92 16.07 -33.75 -9.14
C GLU A 92 15.65 -34.45 -7.85
N GLU A 93 14.49 -35.11 -7.87
CA GLU A 93 14.05 -35.91 -6.73
C GLU A 93 14.99 -37.09 -6.52
N PRO A 94 15.42 -37.38 -5.28
CA PRO A 94 16.28 -38.51 -5.01
C PRO A 94 15.57 -39.83 -5.38
N VAL A 95 16.18 -40.62 -6.25
CA VAL A 95 15.69 -41.98 -6.56
C VAL A 95 16.16 -42.93 -5.46
N PRO A 96 15.26 -43.71 -4.82
CA PRO A 96 15.67 -44.68 -3.83
C PRO A 96 16.55 -45.76 -4.47
N PRO A 97 17.72 -46.09 -3.90
CA PRO A 97 18.58 -47.15 -4.43
C PRO A 97 17.91 -48.52 -4.30
N SER A 98 18.25 -49.45 -5.19
CA SER A 98 17.74 -50.83 -5.11
C SER A 98 18.40 -51.58 -3.95
N GLU A 99 17.78 -52.67 -3.50
CA GLU A 99 18.35 -53.50 -2.44
C GLU A 99 19.71 -54.07 -2.89
N GLY A 100 20.78 -53.70 -2.16
CA GLY A 100 22.16 -54.09 -2.47
C GLY A 100 22.99 -53.03 -3.19
N ASP A 101 22.39 -51.95 -3.69
CA ASP A 101 23.10 -50.82 -4.29
C ASP A 101 23.77 -49.93 -3.22
N PRO A 102 24.90 -49.27 -3.53
CA PRO A 102 25.50 -48.29 -2.64
C PRO A 102 24.59 -47.06 -2.46
N LEU A 103 24.56 -46.50 -1.25
CA LEU A 103 23.79 -45.29 -0.97
C LEU A 103 24.32 -44.10 -1.79
N PRO A 104 23.43 -43.26 -2.37
CA PRO A 104 23.84 -42.06 -3.07
C PRO A 104 24.50 -41.07 -2.10
N SER A 105 25.47 -40.30 -2.60
CA SER A 105 26.15 -39.29 -1.78
C SER A 105 25.20 -38.16 -1.40
N VAL A 106 25.05 -37.92 -0.09
CA VAL A 106 24.23 -36.84 0.48
C VAL A 106 24.79 -35.46 0.13
N ASP A 107 26.10 -35.37 -0.17
CA ASP A 107 26.74 -34.11 -0.54
C ASP A 107 26.16 -33.50 -1.83
N ASN A 108 25.49 -34.30 -2.67
CA ASN A 108 24.86 -33.85 -3.91
C ASN A 108 23.37 -33.51 -3.74
N LEU A 109 22.81 -33.64 -2.53
CA LEU A 109 21.40 -33.46 -2.22
C LEU A 109 21.24 -32.41 -1.10
N PRO A 110 21.52 -31.13 -1.38
CA PRO A 110 21.38 -30.07 -0.38
C PRO A 110 19.93 -29.95 0.07
N ILE A 111 19.73 -29.52 1.32
CA ILE A 111 18.39 -29.27 1.87
C ILE A 111 18.27 -27.79 2.21
N LEU A 112 17.19 -27.18 1.75
CA LEU A 112 16.91 -25.77 2.04
C LEU A 112 16.25 -25.65 3.41
N ASN A 113 16.72 -24.71 4.23
CA ASN A 113 16.02 -24.35 5.45
C ASN A 113 14.71 -23.65 5.10
N GLN A 114 13.59 -24.34 5.34
CA GLN A 114 12.26 -23.85 4.98
C GLN A 114 11.86 -22.55 5.68
N GLN A 115 12.37 -22.28 6.90
CA GLN A 115 12.10 -21.03 7.61
C GLN A 115 12.80 -19.83 6.98
N GLU A 116 13.95 -20.07 6.34
CA GLU A 116 14.75 -19.03 5.67
C GLU A 116 14.41 -18.90 4.18
N ALA A 117 13.85 -19.96 3.60
CA ALA A 117 13.34 -20.00 2.23
C ALA A 117 12.22 -18.99 2.01
N ASP A 118 11.35 -18.81 3.01
CA ASP A 118 10.19 -17.94 2.96
C ASP A 118 10.34 -16.77 3.95
N LYS A 119 10.58 -15.56 3.43
CA LYS A 119 10.66 -14.35 4.25
C LYS A 119 9.73 -13.26 3.76
N VAL A 120 9.08 -12.60 4.71
CA VAL A 120 8.28 -11.40 4.47
C VAL A 120 9.06 -10.19 4.98
N PHE A 121 9.18 -9.17 4.13
CA PHE A 121 9.72 -7.88 4.51
C PHE A 121 8.75 -6.77 4.11
N TYR A 122 8.92 -5.59 4.69
CA TYR A 122 8.01 -4.46 4.50
C TYR A 122 8.76 -3.28 3.90
N VAL A 123 8.09 -2.58 2.99
CA VAL A 123 8.54 -1.32 2.40
C VAL A 123 7.48 -0.27 2.69
N THR A 124 7.89 0.86 3.25
CA THR A 124 7.01 1.99 3.55
C THR A 124 7.01 2.99 2.40
N PHE A 125 5.91 3.74 2.27
CA PHE A 125 5.88 4.90 1.40
C PHE A 125 6.65 6.04 2.09
N LEU A 126 7.28 6.90 1.29
CA LEU A 126 7.86 8.12 1.82
C LEU A 126 6.74 9.04 2.28
N LYS A 127 6.80 9.45 3.54
CA LYS A 127 5.85 10.39 4.12
C LYS A 127 6.58 11.66 4.53
N ASP A 128 5.89 12.78 4.47
CA ASP A 128 6.39 14.07 4.95
C ASP A 128 5.90 14.29 6.40
N CYS A 129 6.36 13.43 7.31
CA CYS A 129 5.96 13.38 8.73
C CYS A 129 7.12 13.70 9.70
N GLY A 130 8.06 14.55 9.29
CA GLY A 130 9.20 14.92 10.12
C GLY A 130 10.11 13.73 10.51
N ASP A 131 10.62 13.74 11.73
CA ASP A 131 11.74 12.88 12.18
C ASP A 131 11.31 11.48 12.67
N ASN A 132 10.03 11.26 12.98
CA ASN A 132 9.53 10.03 13.59
C ASN A 132 8.72 9.13 12.64
N ASP A 133 8.54 9.52 11.38
CA ASP A 133 7.73 8.83 10.35
C ASP A 133 6.25 8.60 10.76
N ILE A 134 5.76 9.37 11.75
CA ILE A 134 4.39 9.35 12.25
C ILE A 134 3.76 10.72 12.00
N CYS A 135 2.80 10.79 11.08
CA CYS A 135 2.12 12.04 10.76
C CYS A 135 1.14 12.45 11.87
N GLU A 136 1.45 13.52 12.57
CA GLU A 136 0.61 14.18 13.57
C GLU A 136 -0.12 15.37 12.94
N SER A 137 -1.35 15.15 12.49
CA SER A 137 -2.18 16.17 11.86
C SER A 137 -3.14 16.84 12.84
N GLU A 138 -3.39 18.13 12.63
CA GLU A 138 -4.36 18.91 13.41
C GLU A 138 -5.46 19.42 12.47
N LEU A 139 -6.55 18.66 12.38
CA LEU A 139 -7.69 19.00 11.53
C LEU A 139 -8.71 19.87 12.28
N SER A 140 -9.03 21.03 11.72
CA SER A 140 -10.03 21.96 12.23
C SER A 140 -11.09 22.24 11.17
N VAL A 141 -12.36 22.12 11.55
CA VAL A 141 -13.50 22.38 10.66
C VAL A 141 -14.40 23.43 11.30
N VAL A 142 -14.63 24.51 10.56
CA VAL A 142 -15.55 25.59 10.93
C VAL A 142 -16.66 25.62 9.91
N ALA A 143 -17.90 25.49 10.36
CA ALA A 143 -19.07 25.53 9.50
C ALA A 143 -20.05 26.62 9.95
N SER A 144 -20.62 27.35 9.00
CA SER A 144 -21.64 28.36 9.24
C SER A 144 -22.83 28.16 8.32
N LEU A 145 -24.00 28.03 8.92
CA LEU A 145 -25.26 27.91 8.20
C LEU A 145 -25.73 29.28 7.73
N LEU A 146 -25.93 29.44 6.43
CA LEU A 146 -26.37 30.71 5.82
C LEU A 146 -27.90 30.79 5.80
N LEU A 147 -28.50 30.76 6.98
CA LEU A 147 -29.93 30.97 7.19
C LEU A 147 -30.18 32.22 8.05
N PRO A 148 -31.34 32.88 7.91
CA PRO A 148 -31.78 33.88 8.85
C PRO A 148 -31.77 33.33 10.28
N THR A 149 -31.44 34.19 11.23
CA THR A 149 -31.41 33.83 12.65
C THR A 149 -32.45 34.62 13.42
N THR A 150 -33.07 33.97 14.40
CA THR A 150 -34.08 34.52 15.30
C THR A 150 -33.69 34.26 16.76
N GLY A 151 -34.36 34.96 17.69
CA GLY A 151 -34.09 34.87 19.13
C GLY A 151 -33.03 35.86 19.63
N GLU A 152 -32.95 36.03 20.96
CA GLU A 152 -31.90 36.85 21.59
C GLU A 152 -30.52 36.30 21.19
N ASN A 153 -29.61 37.18 20.76
CA ASN A 153 -28.27 36.84 20.29
C ASN A 153 -28.18 35.86 19.10
N LYS A 154 -29.21 35.78 18.23
CA LYS A 154 -29.20 34.93 17.02
C LYS A 154 -29.06 33.43 17.34
N SER A 155 -29.71 32.97 18.42
CA SER A 155 -29.58 31.62 18.95
C SER A 155 -30.23 30.51 18.12
N SER A 156 -31.06 30.85 17.11
CA SER A 156 -31.81 29.86 16.34
C SER A 156 -31.87 30.23 14.87
N TRP A 157 -31.80 29.23 13.98
CA TRP A 157 -31.93 29.42 12.54
C TRP A 157 -33.38 29.21 12.10
N GLU A 158 -33.85 30.02 11.16
CA GLU A 158 -35.21 29.97 10.63
C GLU A 158 -35.21 29.46 9.18
N LEU A 159 -35.95 28.37 8.95
CA LEU A 159 -36.14 27.78 7.63
C LEU A 159 -37.63 27.83 7.26
N MET A 160 -38.03 28.90 6.57
CA MET A 160 -39.40 29.05 6.07
C MET A 160 -39.67 28.16 4.84
N LEU A 161 -40.51 27.15 5.03
CA LEU A 161 -40.93 26.24 3.96
C LEU A 161 -41.72 27.00 2.90
N GLY A 162 -41.39 26.78 1.62
CA GLY A 162 -42.01 27.46 0.47
C GLY A 162 -41.36 28.79 0.10
N GLN A 163 -40.60 29.41 1.00
CA GLN A 163 -39.80 30.61 0.69
C GLN A 163 -38.32 30.24 0.45
N HIS A 164 -37.75 29.38 1.28
CA HIS A 164 -36.40 28.86 1.07
C HIS A 164 -36.46 27.56 0.27
N THR A 165 -35.81 27.56 -0.89
CA THR A 165 -35.69 26.38 -1.77
C THR A 165 -34.41 25.59 -1.53
N GLU A 166 -33.44 26.18 -0.84
CA GLU A 166 -32.13 25.59 -0.60
C GLU A 166 -31.56 26.04 0.75
N VAL A 167 -30.71 25.19 1.32
CA VAL A 167 -29.95 25.47 2.55
C VAL A 167 -28.48 25.53 2.17
N ARG A 168 -27.82 26.66 2.45
CA ARG A 168 -26.40 26.85 2.14
C ARG A 168 -25.57 26.70 3.40
N LEU A 169 -24.56 25.85 3.32
CA LEU A 169 -23.57 25.64 4.37
C LEU A 169 -22.21 26.13 3.86
N ASN A 170 -21.61 27.08 4.58
CA ASN A 170 -20.24 27.49 4.31
C ASN A 170 -19.32 26.73 5.26
N ILE A 171 -18.40 25.94 4.71
CA ILE A 171 -17.46 25.12 5.48
C ILE A 171 -16.05 25.57 5.15
N THR A 172 -15.26 25.78 6.19
CA THR A 172 -13.81 26.00 6.09
C THR A 172 -13.13 24.89 6.86
N ALA A 173 -12.26 24.14 6.18
CA ALA A 173 -11.46 23.09 6.79
C ALA A 173 -9.97 23.47 6.71
N HIS A 174 -9.24 23.24 7.78
CA HIS A 174 -7.83 23.53 7.93
C HIS A 174 -7.10 22.32 8.46
N ASN A 175 -5.88 22.10 7.96
CA ASN A 175 -4.88 21.25 8.60
C ASN A 175 -3.77 22.19 9.14
N LEU A 176 -3.58 22.22 10.45
CA LEU A 176 -2.68 23.15 11.12
C LEU A 176 -1.30 22.54 11.45
N GLN A 177 -1.13 21.25 11.21
CA GLN A 177 0.09 20.50 11.54
C GLN A 177 0.55 19.66 10.34
N GLU A 178 1.00 18.41 10.54
CA GLU A 178 1.59 17.59 9.48
C GLU A 178 0.55 17.07 8.48
N SER A 179 0.99 16.60 7.32
CA SER A 179 0.12 16.16 6.21
C SER A 179 -0.92 15.12 6.65
N ALA A 180 -2.21 15.48 6.50
CA ALA A 180 -3.33 14.58 6.74
C ALA A 180 -3.66 13.80 5.46
N TYR A 181 -3.02 12.65 5.28
CA TYR A 181 -3.27 11.78 4.15
C TYR A 181 -4.65 11.10 4.27
N GLU A 182 -5.36 10.97 3.15
CA GLU A 182 -6.74 10.44 3.10
C GLU A 182 -7.73 11.23 3.98
N ALA A 183 -7.48 12.53 4.22
CA ALA A 183 -8.43 13.39 4.91
C ALA A 183 -9.75 13.47 4.12
N GLN A 184 -10.87 13.28 4.82
CA GLN A 184 -12.21 13.37 4.25
C GLN A 184 -13.06 14.29 5.11
N LEU A 185 -13.90 15.09 4.45
CA LEU A 185 -14.90 15.92 5.10
C LEU A 185 -16.27 15.26 4.99
N PHE A 186 -16.91 15.06 6.14
CA PHE A 186 -18.23 14.45 6.23
C PHE A 186 -19.28 15.47 6.70
N VAL A 187 -20.40 15.55 5.98
CA VAL A 187 -21.55 16.39 6.35
C VAL A 187 -22.78 15.51 6.51
N SER A 188 -23.20 15.27 7.75
CA SER A 188 -24.45 14.57 8.02
C SER A 188 -25.63 15.53 7.94
N HIS A 189 -26.70 15.13 7.24
CA HIS A 189 -27.92 15.92 7.13
C HIS A 189 -29.18 15.04 7.29
N PRO A 190 -30.33 15.64 7.65
CA PRO A 190 -31.61 14.93 7.67
C PRO A 190 -32.02 14.44 6.28
N VAL A 191 -32.79 13.35 6.23
CA VAL A 191 -33.33 12.75 4.99
C VAL A 191 -34.27 13.68 4.19
N SER A 192 -34.74 14.76 4.82
CA SER A 192 -35.56 15.78 4.16
C SER A 192 -34.75 16.76 3.30
N LEU A 193 -33.42 16.71 3.38
CA LEU A 193 -32.50 17.50 2.58
C LEU A 193 -31.76 16.57 1.61
N SER A 194 -31.49 17.06 0.40
CA SER A 194 -30.65 16.38 -0.58
C SER A 194 -29.59 17.34 -1.09
N TYR A 195 -28.40 16.83 -1.41
CA TYR A 195 -27.35 17.66 -1.98
C TYR A 195 -27.72 18.08 -3.42
N ILE A 196 -27.58 19.38 -3.70
CA ILE A 196 -27.90 19.97 -5.01
C ILE A 196 -26.67 20.55 -5.73
N GLY A 197 -25.58 20.84 -5.00
CA GLY A 197 -24.34 21.36 -5.59
C GLY A 197 -23.50 22.24 -4.66
N GLN A 198 -22.29 22.55 -5.12
CA GLN A 198 -21.34 23.46 -4.46
C GLN A 198 -21.32 24.80 -5.20
N SER A 199 -21.38 25.91 -4.46
CA SER A 199 -21.18 27.24 -5.06
C SER A 199 -19.69 27.46 -5.35
N LYS A 200 -19.37 27.94 -6.55
CA LYS A 200 -17.99 28.29 -6.90
C LYS A 200 -17.63 29.61 -6.20
N ALA A 201 -16.76 29.56 -5.20
CA ALA A 201 -16.19 30.76 -4.62
C ALA A 201 -15.33 31.47 -5.68
N GLN A 202 -15.51 32.78 -5.81
CA GLN A 202 -14.82 33.61 -6.78
C GLN A 202 -13.47 34.06 -6.21
N GLU A 203 -12.56 33.14 -5.89
CA GLU A 203 -11.17 33.49 -5.62
C GLU A 203 -10.23 32.30 -5.89
N LYS A 204 -9.20 32.58 -6.70
CA LYS A 204 -8.17 31.64 -7.13
C LYS A 204 -7.30 31.22 -5.94
N LYS A 205 -7.74 30.24 -5.13
CA LYS A 205 -6.90 29.43 -4.21
C LYS A 205 -7.75 28.37 -3.46
N SER A 206 -8.43 27.49 -4.18
CA SER A 206 -8.63 26.08 -3.80
C SER A 206 -9.62 25.47 -4.79
N ASN A 207 -9.09 24.94 -5.89
CA ASN A 207 -9.83 24.05 -6.77
C ASN A 207 -9.42 22.60 -6.43
N MET A 208 -9.45 22.23 -5.16
CA MET A 208 -8.89 20.97 -4.68
C MET A 208 -9.85 20.31 -3.69
N TRP A 209 -11.06 20.04 -4.19
CA TRP A 209 -12.06 19.22 -3.52
C TRP A 209 -12.63 18.33 -4.62
N ASP A 210 -12.45 17.01 -4.50
CA ASP A 210 -12.85 16.04 -5.54
C ASP A 210 -14.35 15.74 -5.43
N GLY A 211 -15.18 16.76 -5.73
CA GLY A 211 -16.63 16.62 -5.73
C GLY A 211 -17.24 16.22 -4.38
N TRP A 212 -18.56 16.03 -4.36
CA TRP A 212 -19.29 15.53 -3.20
C TRP A 212 -20.05 14.28 -3.61
N GLU A 213 -19.92 13.22 -2.82
CA GLU A 213 -20.71 11.98 -2.94
C GLU A 213 -21.82 11.99 -1.87
N ASP A 214 -23.07 11.75 -2.27
CA ASP A 214 -24.25 11.73 -1.37
C ASP A 214 -24.73 10.30 -1.15
N GLU A 215 -24.60 9.80 0.10
CA GLU A 215 -25.09 8.49 0.53
C GLU A 215 -26.48 8.56 1.18
N GLY A 216 -27.24 9.63 0.94
CA GLY A 216 -28.65 9.83 1.34
C GLY A 216 -28.86 10.34 2.77
N LYS A 217 -27.83 10.32 3.61
CA LYS A 217 -27.80 10.92 4.96
C LYS A 217 -26.48 11.61 5.30
N GLN A 218 -25.49 11.47 4.43
CA GLN A 218 -24.14 11.91 4.65
C GLN A 218 -23.51 12.24 3.32
N LEU A 219 -22.91 13.43 3.25
CA LEU A 219 -22.09 13.85 2.12
C LEU A 219 -20.63 13.63 2.48
N THR A 220 -19.86 13.10 1.54
CA THR A 220 -18.42 12.89 1.68
C THR A 220 -17.69 13.70 0.61
N CYS A 221 -16.65 14.41 1.03
CA CYS A 221 -15.73 15.13 0.14
C CYS A 221 -14.30 14.72 0.45
N ASN A 222 -13.53 14.40 -0.60
CA ASN A 222 -12.10 14.10 -0.53
C ASN A 222 -11.28 15.34 -0.90
#